data_AF-A0A182GGD4-F1
#
_entry.id   AF-A0A182GGD4-F1
#
_cell.length_a   1.000
_cell.length_b   1.000
_cell.length_c   1.000
_cell.angle_alpha   90.00
_cell.angle_beta   90.00
_cell.angle_gamma   90.00
#
_symmetry.space_group_name_H-M   'P 1'
#
loop_
_entity.id
_entity.type
_entity.pdbx_description
1 polymer ?
#
loop_
_entity_poly.entity_id
_entity_poly.type
_entity_poly.pdbx_seq_one_letter_code
_entity_poly.pdbx_strand_id
1 'polypeptide(L)'
;MVGRKKRASAANRKSVQFATASRSKISNDSIYPNYSKFKVTYPVVCRQRYHQDKLRYDKQFEYELKMLELMQNSAYDSMRFHRHFAITTLWPPLHTRKEIEYVLDKFFRLPDKQTRRLHDIMNAPVY
;
A
#
# COMPACT_ATOMS: atom_id res chain seq x y z
N MET A 1 -60.88 -56.88 39.26
CA MET A 1 -59.69 -56.10 38.83
C MET A 1 -58.53 -56.41 39.78
N VAL A 2 -57.50 -57.16 39.36
CA VAL A 2 -56.14 -57.06 39.95
C VAL A 2 -55.12 -57.39 38.85
N GLY A 3 -54.17 -56.50 38.63
CA GLY A 3 -53.34 -56.38 37.42
C GLY A 3 -52.14 -57.33 37.29
N ARG A 4 -51.76 -57.54 36.02
CA ARG A 4 -50.54 -58.20 35.53
C ARG A 4 -49.27 -57.47 35.99
N LYS A 5 -48.35 -58.15 36.68
CA LYS A 5 -46.95 -57.72 36.84
C LYS A 5 -46.13 -58.11 35.59
N LYS A 6 -45.70 -57.13 34.80
CA LYS A 6 -44.77 -57.29 33.67
C LYS A 6 -43.34 -57.47 34.20
N ARG A 7 -42.63 -58.49 33.71
CA ARG A 7 -41.18 -58.69 33.93
C ARG A 7 -40.40 -57.70 33.06
N ALA A 8 -39.45 -56.97 33.65
CA ALA A 8 -38.55 -56.07 32.92
C ALA A 8 -37.46 -56.87 32.21
N SER A 9 -37.23 -56.58 30.92
CA SER A 9 -36.23 -57.20 30.05
C SER A 9 -34.86 -56.52 30.17
N ALA A 10 -33.82 -57.32 29.91
CA ALA A 10 -32.40 -57.03 30.09
C ALA A 10 -31.90 -55.78 29.35
N ALA A 11 -31.13 -54.95 30.06
CA ALA A 11 -30.44 -53.79 29.54
C ALA A 11 -29.23 -54.22 28.70
N ASN A 12 -29.28 -53.89 27.40
CA ASN A 12 -28.22 -54.16 26.42
C ASN A 12 -27.16 -53.04 26.52
N ARG A 13 -26.04 -53.28 27.22
CA ARG A 13 -24.92 -52.32 27.31
C ARG A 13 -24.09 -52.38 26.02
N LYS A 14 -24.23 -51.39 25.15
CA LYS A 14 -23.37 -51.22 23.97
C LYS A 14 -21.95 -50.82 24.41
N SER A 15 -20.94 -51.59 24.02
CA SER A 15 -19.53 -51.25 24.21
C SER A 15 -19.14 -50.07 23.32
N VAL A 16 -18.69 -48.98 23.91
CA VAL A 16 -18.16 -47.81 23.18
C VAL A 16 -16.75 -48.16 22.68
N GLN A 17 -16.59 -48.28 21.37
CA GLN A 17 -15.27 -48.39 20.75
C GLN A 17 -14.68 -46.98 20.62
N PHE A 18 -13.62 -46.70 21.37
CA PHE A 18 -12.87 -45.46 21.25
C PHE A 18 -11.99 -45.52 20.01
N ALA A 19 -12.29 -44.69 19.01
CA ALA A 19 -11.48 -44.56 17.82
C ALA A 19 -10.11 -43.96 18.19
N THR A 20 -9.03 -44.67 17.89
CA THR A 20 -7.67 -44.17 18.05
C THR A 20 -7.44 -43.01 17.09
N ALA A 21 -7.06 -41.85 17.62
CA ALA A 21 -6.80 -40.64 16.85
C ALA A 21 -5.79 -40.93 15.72
N SER A 22 -6.22 -40.75 14.47
CA SER A 22 -5.35 -40.90 13.32
C SER A 22 -4.28 -39.83 13.35
N ARG A 23 -3.01 -40.25 13.27
CA ARG A 23 -1.84 -39.39 13.14
C ARG A 23 -2.10 -38.45 11.95
N SER A 24 -2.25 -37.15 12.20
CA SER A 24 -2.58 -36.16 11.17
C SER A 24 -1.53 -36.21 10.06
N LYS A 25 -1.90 -36.71 8.89
CA LYS A 25 -1.09 -36.56 7.68
C LYS A 25 -1.09 -35.07 7.35
N ILE A 26 0.00 -34.38 7.67
CA ILE A 26 0.28 -33.06 7.08
C ILE A 26 0.22 -33.25 5.56
N SER A 27 -0.71 -32.58 4.90
CA SER A 27 -0.84 -32.67 3.45
C SER A 27 0.37 -32.01 2.81
N ASN A 28 1.01 -32.73 1.88
CA ASN A 28 2.13 -32.25 1.08
C ASN A 28 1.77 -31.00 0.25
N ASP A 29 0.48 -30.68 0.11
CA ASP A 29 -0.04 -29.46 -0.52
C ASP A 29 0.50 -28.17 0.10
N SER A 30 0.90 -28.20 1.38
CA SER A 30 1.55 -27.07 2.06
C SER A 30 3.04 -26.93 1.74
N ILE A 31 3.71 -28.06 1.45
CA ILE A 31 5.16 -28.11 1.21
C ILE A 31 5.46 -27.84 -0.27
N TYR A 32 4.58 -28.26 -1.18
CA TYR A 32 4.72 -28.06 -2.63
C TYR A 32 3.41 -27.54 -3.24
N PRO A 33 3.06 -26.25 -3.05
CA PRO A 33 1.87 -25.69 -3.66
C PRO A 33 1.96 -25.76 -5.19
N ASN A 34 1.00 -26.42 -5.82
CA ASN A 34 0.89 -26.48 -7.27
C ASN A 34 0.02 -25.32 -7.78
N TYR A 35 0.64 -24.33 -8.41
CA TYR A 35 -0.03 -23.14 -8.95
C TYR A 35 -0.60 -23.32 -10.36
N SER A 36 -0.58 -24.53 -10.93
CA SER A 36 -1.09 -24.79 -12.30
C SER A 36 -2.55 -24.37 -12.53
N LYS A 37 -3.37 -24.32 -11.48
CA LYS A 37 -4.78 -23.88 -11.53
C LYS A 37 -5.01 -22.50 -10.90
N PHE A 38 -3.94 -21.81 -10.50
CA PHE A 38 -4.04 -20.52 -9.81
C PHE A 38 -4.43 -19.43 -10.82
N LYS A 39 -5.67 -18.93 -10.70
CA LYS A 39 -6.16 -17.81 -11.49
C LYS A 39 -5.88 -16.53 -10.72
N VAL A 40 -5.03 -15.67 -11.28
CA VAL A 40 -4.78 -14.34 -10.73
C VAL A 40 -6.08 -13.54 -10.80
N THR A 41 -6.50 -12.97 -9.68
CA THR A 41 -7.70 -12.12 -9.63
C THR A 41 -7.52 -10.90 -10.53
N TYR A 42 -8.56 -10.52 -11.26
CA TYR A 42 -8.51 -9.41 -12.22
C TYR A 42 -7.94 -8.10 -11.65
N PRO A 43 -8.25 -7.66 -10.40
CA PRO A 43 -7.67 -6.44 -9.85
C PRO A 43 -6.14 -6.44 -9.76
N VAL A 44 -5.52 -7.61 -9.51
CA VAL A 44 -4.05 -7.76 -9.46
C VAL A 44 -3.46 -7.57 -10.85
N VAL A 45 -4.11 -8.11 -11.87
CA VAL A 45 -3.72 -7.91 -13.28
C VAL A 45 -3.81 -6.42 -13.65
N CYS A 46 -4.90 -5.74 -13.28
CA CYS A 46 -5.05 -4.30 -13.51
C CYS A 46 -3.95 -3.48 -12.82
N ARG A 47 -3.63 -3.79 -11.56
CA ARG A 47 -2.55 -3.12 -10.83
C ARG A 47 -1.19 -3.30 -11.53
N GLN A 48 -0.90 -4.51 -12.01
CA GLN A 48 0.34 -4.80 -12.73
C GLN A 48 0.41 -4.02 -14.05
N ARG A 49 -0.68 -4.01 -14.83
CA ARG A 49 -0.76 -3.24 -16.08
C ARG A 49 -0.56 -1.75 -15.84
N TYR A 50 -1.26 -1.20 -14.85
CA TYR A 50 -1.13 0.21 -14.47
C TYR A 50 0.31 0.56 -14.09
N HIS A 51 0.97 -0.31 -13.30
CA HIS A 51 2.37 -0.10 -12.95
C HIS A 51 3.30 -0.14 -14.18
N GLN A 52 3.08 -1.07 -15.10
CA GLN A 52 3.86 -1.14 -16.34
C GLN A 52 3.64 0.09 -17.23
N ASP A 53 2.40 0.56 -17.35
CA ASP A 53 2.09 1.75 -18.14
C ASP A 53 2.67 3.02 -17.51
N LYS A 54 2.69 3.11 -16.18
CA LYS A 54 3.42 4.17 -15.47
C LYS A 54 4.91 4.18 -15.86
N LEU A 55 5.58 3.02 -15.79
CA LEU A 55 7.00 2.94 -16.14
C LEU A 55 7.27 3.31 -17.61
N ARG A 56 6.37 2.94 -18.52
CA ARG A 56 6.48 3.34 -19.94
C ARG A 56 6.30 4.83 -20.13
N TYR A 57 5.32 5.41 -19.46
CA TYR A 57 5.07 6.85 -19.48
C TYR A 57 6.27 7.62 -18.94
N ASP A 58 6.77 7.24 -17.76
CA ASP A 58 7.92 7.90 -17.12
C ASP A 58 9.15 7.86 -18.05
N LYS A 59 9.43 6.70 -18.67
CA LYS A 59 10.53 6.56 -19.63
C LYS A 59 10.38 7.46 -20.86
N GLN A 60 9.17 7.55 -21.42
CA GLN A 60 8.89 8.43 -22.55
C GLN A 60 9.03 9.90 -22.17
N PHE A 61 8.50 10.27 -21.01
CA PHE A 61 8.57 11.62 -20.47
C PHE A 61 10.01 12.08 -20.24
N GLU A 62 10.85 11.24 -19.63
CA GLU A 62 12.28 11.52 -19.45
C GLU A 62 13.01 11.73 -20.79
N TYR A 63 12.67 10.92 -21.79
CA TYR A 63 13.23 11.06 -23.13
C TYR A 63 12.83 12.39 -23.79
N GLU A 64 11.55 12.75 -23.73
CA GLU A 64 11.03 14.01 -24.28
C GLU A 64 11.66 15.22 -23.58
N LEU A 65 11.77 15.17 -22.25
CA LEU A 65 12.38 16.23 -21.46
C LEU A 65 13.84 16.45 -21.83
N LYS A 66 14.60 15.36 -22.02
CA LYS A 66 15.99 15.42 -22.50
C LYS A 66 16.08 16.03 -23.90
N MET A 67 15.17 15.69 -24.80
CA MET A 67 15.17 16.27 -26.14
C MET A 67 14.86 17.77 -26.11
N LEU A 68 13.90 18.20 -25.30
CA LEU A 68 13.58 19.61 -25.13
C LEU A 68 14.73 20.41 -24.51
N GLU A 69 15.48 19.81 -23.58
CA GLU A 69 16.68 20.40 -22.99
C GLU A 69 17.79 20.59 -24.04
N LEU A 70 17.99 19.60 -24.92
CA LEU A 70 18.96 19.67 -26.02
C LEU A 70 18.56 20.67 -27.11
N MET A 71 17.27 20.94 -27.28
CA MET A 71 16.75 21.92 -28.25
C MET A 71 16.94 23.38 -27.82
N GLN A 72 17.43 23.64 -26.60
CA GLN A 72 17.64 25.01 -26.14
C GLN A 72 18.85 25.66 -26.84
N ASN A 73 18.73 26.95 -27.14
CA ASN A 73 19.75 27.71 -27.88
C ASN A 73 21.04 27.96 -27.10
N SER A 74 20.99 27.86 -25.77
CA SER A 74 22.10 28.13 -24.85
C SER A 74 22.14 27.11 -23.73
N ALA A 75 23.35 26.79 -23.27
CA ALA A 75 23.55 25.97 -22.07
C ALA A 75 22.88 26.58 -20.83
N TYR A 76 22.76 27.91 -20.77
CA TYR A 76 22.06 28.60 -19.69
C TYR A 76 20.54 28.36 -19.74
N ASP A 77 19.96 28.37 -20.94
CA ASP A 77 18.54 28.12 -21.14
C ASP A 77 18.21 26.65 -20.92
N SER A 78 19.10 25.74 -21.35
CA SER A 78 19.05 24.31 -21.02
C SER A 78 19.08 24.07 -19.50
N MET A 79 20.01 24.71 -18.77
CA MET A 79 20.08 24.63 -17.30
C MET A 79 18.79 25.14 -16.64
N ARG A 80 18.26 26.29 -17.09
CA ARG A 80 17.00 26.84 -16.55
C ARG A 80 15.82 25.94 -16.86
N PHE A 81 15.73 25.46 -18.10
CA PHE A 81 14.72 24.52 -18.54
C PHE A 81 14.74 23.27 -17.66
N HIS A 82 15.90 22.65 -17.49
CA HIS A 82 16.08 21.51 -16.60
C HIS A 82 15.62 21.83 -15.17
N ARG A 83 16.01 22.99 -14.61
CA ARG A 83 15.60 23.40 -13.25
C ARG A 83 14.08 23.62 -13.11
N HIS A 84 13.42 24.12 -14.15
CA HIS A 84 11.97 24.38 -14.14
C HIS A 84 11.13 23.13 -14.41
N PHE A 85 11.60 22.24 -15.28
CA PHE A 85 10.90 21.02 -15.69
C PHE A 85 11.28 19.78 -14.88
N ALA A 86 12.40 19.81 -14.15
CA ALA A 86 12.68 18.85 -13.10
C ALA A 86 11.69 19.07 -11.95
N ILE A 87 10.46 18.58 -12.15
CA ILE A 87 9.53 18.21 -11.09
C ILE A 87 10.17 17.03 -10.35
N THR A 88 11.28 17.25 -9.64
CA THR A 88 11.93 16.20 -8.85
C THR A 88 12.65 16.63 -7.58
N THR A 89 12.94 17.90 -7.24
CA THR A 89 13.65 18.16 -5.95
C THR A 89 13.32 19.42 -5.15
N LEU A 90 12.67 20.45 -5.71
CA LEU A 90 12.27 21.63 -4.91
C LEU A 90 10.75 21.79 -4.76
N TRP A 91 9.99 21.04 -5.54
CA TRP A 91 8.55 20.97 -5.42
C TRP A 91 8.21 19.57 -4.94
N PRO A 92 7.51 19.42 -3.81
CA PRO A 92 7.01 18.13 -3.43
C PRO A 92 6.11 17.61 -4.57
N PRO A 93 6.03 16.29 -4.78
CA PRO A 93 5.15 15.70 -5.77
C PRO A 93 3.70 16.01 -5.37
N LEU A 94 3.18 17.15 -5.83
CA LEU A 94 1.83 17.64 -5.59
C LEU A 94 0.86 16.94 -6.55
N HIS A 95 0.97 15.62 -6.72
CA HIS A 95 0.17 14.89 -7.69
C HIS A 95 -1.23 14.56 -7.15
N THR A 96 -1.37 14.52 -5.82
CA THR A 96 -2.65 14.23 -5.14
C THR A 96 -3.03 15.37 -4.20
N ARG A 97 -4.33 15.67 -4.07
CA ARG A 97 -4.83 16.67 -3.11
C ARG A 97 -4.28 16.48 -1.68
N LYS A 98 -4.11 15.23 -1.25
CA LYS A 98 -3.52 14.86 0.05
C LYS A 98 -2.05 15.28 0.20
N GLU A 99 -1.26 15.16 -0.88
CA GLU A 99 0.14 15.55 -0.88
C GLU A 99 0.25 17.07 -0.84
N ILE A 100 -0.66 17.78 -1.51
CA ILE A 100 -0.80 19.24 -1.43
C ILE A 100 -1.11 19.69 0.00
N GLU A 101 -2.15 19.10 0.60
CA GLU A 101 -2.54 19.40 1.98
C GLU A 101 -1.40 19.12 2.98
N TYR A 102 -0.68 18.00 2.82
CA TYR A 102 0.47 17.65 3.66
C TYR A 102 1.62 18.65 3.57
N VAL A 103 1.95 19.09 2.36
CA VAL A 103 3.04 20.05 2.13
C VAL A 103 2.70 21.42 2.70
N LEU A 104 1.46 21.89 2.47
CA LEU A 104 0.99 23.15 3.02
C LEU A 104 1.04 23.15 4.55
N ASP A 105 0.70 22.03 5.20
CA ASP A 105 0.77 21.93 6.66
C ASP A 105 2.21 21.79 7.21
N LYS A 106 3.09 21.05 6.52
CA LYS A 106 4.40 20.65 7.07
C LYS A 106 5.59 21.46 6.58
N PHE A 107 5.64 21.84 5.30
CA PHE A 107 6.83 22.46 4.70
C PHE A 107 6.83 23.98 4.81
N PHE A 108 5.68 24.62 4.59
CA PHE A 108 5.57 26.09 4.62
C PHE A 108 5.32 26.65 6.02
N ARG A 109 5.19 25.79 7.03
CA ARG A 109 4.95 26.18 8.41
C ARG A 109 6.27 26.28 9.15
N LEU A 110 6.59 27.48 9.62
CA LEU A 110 7.75 27.71 10.49
C LEU A 110 7.56 26.90 11.79
N PRO A 111 8.60 26.22 12.32
CA PRO A 111 8.53 25.58 13.63
C PRO A 111 8.20 26.58 14.73
N ASP A 112 7.52 26.13 15.80
CA ASP A 112 6.95 26.99 16.85
C ASP A 112 7.95 27.95 17.50
N LYS A 113 9.23 27.56 17.55
CA LYS A 113 10.30 28.43 18.06
C LYS A 113 10.58 29.62 17.14
N GLN A 114 10.52 29.41 15.82
CA GLN A 114 10.73 30.44 14.82
C GLN A 114 9.51 31.35 14.68
N THR A 115 8.29 30.82 14.79
CA THR A 115 7.07 31.65 14.81
C THR A 115 7.01 32.59 16.01
N ARG A 116 7.37 32.09 17.22
CA ARG A 116 7.48 32.95 18.42
C ARG A 116 8.49 34.07 18.21
N ARG A 117 9.71 33.72 17.75
CA ARG A 117 10.73 34.73 17.44
C ARG A 117 10.27 35.73 16.39
N LEU A 118 9.60 35.28 15.33
CA LEU A 118 9.06 36.17 14.30
C LEU A 118 8.00 37.12 14.88
N HIS A 119 7.11 36.60 15.72
CA HIS A 119 6.10 37.40 16.42
C HIS A 119 6.73 38.44 17.35
N ASP A 120 7.79 38.05 18.09
CA ASP A 120 8.54 38.97 18.96
C ASP A 120 9.23 40.07 18.15
N ILE A 121 9.81 39.73 16.99
CA ILE A 121 10.42 40.71 16.07
C ILE A 121 9.36 41.64 15.49
N MET A 122 8.20 41.11 15.10
CA MET A 122 7.14 41.90 14.47
C MET A 122 6.44 42.85 15.42
N ASN A 123 6.37 42.49 16.71
CA ASN A 123 5.77 43.31 17.76
C ASN A 123 6.80 44.14 18.54
N ALA A 124 8.09 44.01 18.23
CA ALA A 124 9.11 44.83 18.85
C ALA A 124 8.91 46.30 18.45
N PRO A 125 8.97 47.25 19.40
CA PRO A 125 8.91 48.67 19.06
C PRO A 125 10.13 49.04 18.21
N VAL A 126 9.86 49.69 17.08
CA VAL A 126 10.91 50.32 16.25
C VAL A 126 11.25 51.64 16.91
N TYR A 127 12.46 51.74 17.46
CA TYR A 127 13.00 52.97 18.05
C TYR A 127 13.49 53.94 16.99
#